data_AF-A0A075HNJ9-F1
#
_entry.id   AF-A0A075HNJ9-F1
#
_cell.length_a   1.000
_cell.length_b   1.000
_cell.length_c   1.000
_cell.angle_alpha   90.00
_cell.angle_beta   90.00
_cell.angle_gamma   90.00
#
_symmetry.space_group_name_H-M   'P 1'
#
loop_
_entity.id
_entity.type
_entity.pdbx_description
1 polymer ?
#
loop_
_entity_poly.entity_id
_entity_poly.type
_entity_poly.pdbx_seq_one_letter_code
_entity_poly.pdbx_strand_id
1 'polypeptide(L)'
;MPHATREYNLAVTHPAIADQWHPTKNGTLTASDVTPASGKKAWWVCDKGHEYESVISSRTKRGSACPECFNQNRGEIRRRAARRKRERSATKDAGVTKLESFGSQSGGN
;
A
#
# COMPACT_ATOMS: atom_id res chain seq x y z
N MET A 1 -6.45 -30.97 -9.39
CA MET A 1 -5.51 -29.85 -9.14
C MET A 1 -4.13 -30.33 -9.56
N PRO A 2 -3.41 -29.67 -10.48
CA PRO A 2 -2.05 -30.08 -10.80
C PRO A 2 -1.19 -29.95 -9.54
N HIS A 3 -0.44 -31.01 -9.23
CA HIS A 3 0.55 -30.99 -8.18
C HIS A 3 1.71 -30.06 -8.59
N ALA A 4 2.40 -29.47 -7.61
CA ALA A 4 3.61 -28.71 -7.91
C ALA A 4 4.62 -29.66 -8.56
N THR A 5 5.18 -29.23 -9.69
CA THR A 5 6.24 -29.96 -10.39
C THR A 5 7.52 -29.13 -10.35
N ARG A 6 8.66 -29.75 -10.65
CA ARG A 6 9.96 -29.04 -10.71
C ARG A 6 9.93 -27.85 -11.68
N GLU A 7 9.07 -27.90 -12.70
CA GLU A 7 8.96 -26.89 -13.77
C GLU A 7 7.81 -25.90 -13.51
N TYR A 8 6.84 -26.28 -12.66
CA TYR A 8 5.67 -25.46 -12.34
C TYR A 8 5.41 -25.43 -10.83
N ASN A 9 6.09 -24.48 -10.18
CA ASN A 9 5.92 -24.16 -8.76
C ASN A 9 6.06 -22.65 -8.53
N LEU A 10 5.74 -22.20 -7.31
CA LEU A 10 5.78 -20.78 -6.96
C LEU A 10 7.21 -20.20 -7.08
N ALA A 11 8.24 -20.94 -6.67
CA ALA A 11 9.63 -20.48 -6.77
C ALA A 11 10.09 -20.26 -8.21
N VAL A 12 9.71 -21.13 -9.14
CA VAL A 12 10.06 -21.02 -10.57
C VAL A 12 9.25 -19.94 -11.27
N THR A 13 7.94 -19.88 -11.02
CA THR A 13 7.05 -18.95 -11.75
C THR A 13 7.08 -17.53 -11.20
N HIS A 14 7.32 -17.37 -9.89
CA HIS A 14 7.26 -16.09 -9.19
C HIS A 14 8.38 -15.99 -8.12
N PRO A 15 9.65 -15.88 -8.54
CA PRO A 15 10.79 -15.88 -7.61
C PRO A 15 10.72 -14.76 -6.58
N ALA A 16 10.27 -13.55 -6.97
CA ALA A 16 10.10 -12.43 -6.04
C ALA A 16 9.04 -12.66 -4.95
N ILE A 17 8.04 -13.53 -5.22
CA ILE A 17 7.02 -13.90 -4.24
C ILE A 17 7.55 -15.02 -3.33
N ALA A 18 8.33 -15.95 -3.89
CA ALA A 18 8.96 -17.02 -3.14
C ALA A 18 10.01 -16.51 -2.14
N ASP A 19 10.70 -15.41 -2.44
CA ASP A 19 11.62 -14.74 -1.52
C ASP A 19 10.91 -14.24 -0.24
N GLN A 20 9.66 -13.82 -0.39
CA GLN A 20 8.79 -13.40 0.72
C GLN A 20 8.14 -14.58 1.47
N TRP A 21 8.53 -15.83 1.19
CA TRP A 21 8.00 -17.00 1.88
C TRP A 21 8.52 -17.07 3.31
N HIS A 22 7.64 -17.29 4.28
CA HIS A 22 8.08 -17.37 5.67
C HIS A 22 8.87 -18.68 5.94
N PRO A 23 10.10 -18.62 6.48
CA PRO A 23 10.97 -19.79 6.61
C PRO A 23 10.50 -20.81 7.66
N THR A 24 9.94 -20.37 8.80
CA THR A 24 9.59 -21.27 9.91
C THR A 24 8.09 -21.57 10.05
N LYS A 25 7.20 -20.62 9.74
CA LYS A 25 5.75 -20.77 9.96
C LYS A 25 5.03 -21.69 8.98
N ASN A 26 5.63 -21.99 7.83
CA ASN A 26 5.03 -22.91 6.85
C ASN A 26 5.37 -24.39 7.10
N GLY A 27 6.09 -24.69 8.20
CA GLY A 27 6.45 -26.05 8.58
C GLY A 27 7.30 -26.72 7.50
N THR A 28 6.82 -27.84 6.96
CA THR A 28 7.50 -28.60 5.90
C THR A 28 7.18 -28.11 4.49
N LEU A 29 6.29 -27.13 4.31
CA LEU A 29 5.92 -26.62 3.00
C LEU A 29 6.90 -25.55 2.54
N THR A 30 7.51 -25.79 1.38
CA THR A 30 8.35 -24.80 0.71
C THR A 30 7.61 -24.14 -0.45
N ALA A 31 8.12 -23.00 -0.92
CA ALA A 31 7.63 -22.36 -2.14
C ALA A 31 7.72 -23.29 -3.39
N SER A 32 8.61 -24.28 -3.37
CA SER A 32 8.75 -25.25 -4.47
C SER A 32 7.69 -26.35 -4.44
N ASP A 33 7.07 -26.62 -3.29
CA ASP A 33 6.05 -27.66 -3.11
C ASP A 33 4.62 -27.17 -3.44
N VAL A 34 4.47 -25.88 -3.73
CA VAL A 34 3.17 -25.25 -3.96
C VAL A 34 3.05 -24.64 -5.35
N THR A 35 1.87 -24.76 -5.94
CA THR A 35 1.57 -24.11 -7.22
C THR A 35 1.15 -22.66 -7.00
N PRO A 36 1.48 -21.73 -7.93
CA PRO A 36 1.09 -20.33 -7.82
C PRO A 36 -0.43 -20.15 -7.81
N ALA A 37 -1.19 -21.07 -8.41
CA ALA A 37 -2.65 -21.06 -8.42
C ALA A 37 -3.30 -21.73 -7.20
N SER A 38 -2.51 -22.16 -6.21
CA SER A 38 -3.01 -22.87 -5.04
C SER A 38 -3.94 -21.98 -4.18
N GLY A 39 -5.06 -22.56 -3.75
CA GLY A 39 -5.96 -21.96 -2.76
C GLY A 39 -5.47 -22.10 -1.31
N LYS A 40 -4.30 -22.72 -1.10
CA LYS A 40 -3.73 -22.87 0.24
C LYS A 40 -3.30 -21.52 0.80
N LYS A 41 -3.47 -21.38 2.11
CA LYS A 41 -2.93 -20.28 2.88
C LYS A 41 -1.50 -20.58 3.27
N ALA A 42 -0.64 -19.58 3.13
CA ALA A 42 0.75 -19.64 3.55
C ALA A 42 1.10 -18.38 4.33
N TRP A 43 2.13 -18.50 5.15
CA TRP A 43 2.73 -17.38 5.85
C TRP A 43 3.77 -16.71 4.97
N TRP A 44 3.72 -15.39 4.94
CA TRP A 44 4.60 -14.53 4.16
C TRP A 44 5.27 -13.51 5.07
N VAL A 45 6.46 -13.08 4.68
CA VAL A 45 7.19 -11.97 5.28
C VAL A 45 7.56 -10.98 4.18
N CYS A 46 7.21 -9.71 4.37
CA CYS A 46 7.66 -8.67 3.45
C CYS A 46 9.04 -8.13 3.82
N ASP A 47 9.68 -7.38 2.93
CA ASP A 47 11.00 -6.75 3.16
C ASP A 47 11.06 -5.84 4.40
N LYS A 48 9.92 -5.34 4.86
CA LYS A 48 9.83 -4.53 6.09
C LYS A 48 9.75 -5.37 7.37
N GLY A 49 9.78 -6.70 7.26
CA GLY A 49 9.67 -7.62 8.39
C GLY A 49 8.25 -7.85 8.90
N HIS A 50 7.21 -7.41 8.18
CA HIS A 50 5.83 -7.75 8.57
C HIS A 50 5.49 -9.16 8.12
N GLU A 51 5.04 -9.97 9.07
CA GLU A 51 4.54 -11.32 8.85
C GLU A 51 3.02 -11.31 8.68
N TYR A 52 2.51 -12.02 7.68
CA TYR A 52 1.06 -12.10 7.44
C TYR A 52 0.67 -13.41 6.73
N GLU A 53 -0.53 -13.90 7.02
CA GLU A 53 -1.12 -15.05 6.34
C GLU A 53 -1.89 -14.59 5.09
N SER A 54 -1.64 -15.24 3.95
CA SER A 54 -2.41 -14.98 2.73
C SER A 54 -2.49 -16.20 1.82
N VAL A 55 -3.52 -16.23 0.98
CA VAL A 55 -3.71 -17.28 -0.03
C VAL A 55 -2.69 -17.11 -1.16
N ILE A 56 -2.04 -18.21 -1.56
CA ILE A 56 -1.01 -18.21 -2.60
C ILE A 56 -1.54 -17.65 -3.93
N SER A 57 -2.70 -18.13 -4.39
CA SER A 57 -3.33 -17.62 -5.61
C SER A 57 -3.71 -16.15 -5.57
N SER A 58 -4.05 -15.59 -4.41
CA SER A 58 -4.33 -14.15 -4.27
C SER A 58 -3.05 -13.32 -4.42
N ARG A 59 -1.92 -13.81 -3.91
CA ARG A 59 -0.61 -13.16 -4.04
C ARG A 59 -0.12 -13.16 -5.48
N THR A 60 -0.20 -14.30 -6.16
CA THR A 60 0.30 -14.45 -7.53
C THR A 60 -0.61 -13.79 -8.56
N LYS A 61 -1.93 -13.99 -8.48
CA LYS A 61 -2.87 -13.47 -9.50
C LYS A 61 -3.28 -12.03 -9.29
N ARG A 62 -3.47 -11.60 -8.04
CA ARG A 62 -3.95 -10.24 -7.73
C ARG A 62 -2.84 -9.29 -7.29
N GLY A 63 -1.60 -9.77 -7.18
CA GLY A 63 -0.47 -8.96 -6.71
C GLY A 63 -0.70 -8.39 -5.29
N SER A 64 -1.43 -9.11 -4.44
CA SER A 64 -1.77 -8.61 -3.10
C SER A 64 -0.49 -8.35 -2.28
N ALA A 65 -0.24 -7.08 -1.98
CA ALA A 65 0.88 -6.62 -1.16
C ALA A 65 0.59 -6.84 0.33
N CYS A 66 1.63 -6.72 1.15
CA CYS A 66 1.52 -6.78 2.61
C CYS A 66 0.43 -5.81 3.12
N PRO A 67 -0.57 -6.30 3.87
CA PRO A 67 -1.69 -5.47 4.35
C PRO A 67 -1.21 -4.35 5.27
N GLU A 68 -0.19 -4.61 6.09
CA GLU A 68 0.43 -3.63 6.98
C GLU A 68 1.08 -2.49 6.18
N CYS A 69 1.88 -2.82 5.16
CA CYS A 69 2.49 -1.82 4.27
C CYS A 69 1.42 -0.95 3.58
N PHE A 70 0.33 -1.56 3.14
CA PHE A 70 -0.77 -0.84 2.51
C PHE A 70 -1.47 0.11 3.50
N ASN A 71 -1.74 -0.36 4.73
CA ASN A 71 -2.39 0.45 5.75
C ASN A 71 -1.51 1.63 6.20
N GLN A 72 -0.20 1.40 6.41
CA GLN A 72 0.76 2.44 6.76
C GLN A 72 0.81 3.53 5.69
N ASN A 73 0.88 3.16 4.41
CA ASN A 73 0.86 4.12 3.30
C ASN A 73 -0.44 4.92 3.27
N ARG A 74 -1.61 4.28 3.48
CA ARG A 74 -2.89 4.99 3.56
C ARG A 74 -2.93 6.00 4.71
N GLY A 75 -2.40 5.64 5.88
CA GLY A 75 -2.31 6.55 7.02
C GLY A 75 -1.43 7.76 6.73
N GLU A 76 -0.31 7.57 6.03
CA GLU A 76 0.57 8.65 5.62
C GLU A 76 -0.09 9.61 4.62
N ILE A 77 -0.70 9.07 3.55
CA ILE A 77 -1.41 9.86 2.54
C ILE A 77 -2.51 10.71 3.20
N ARG A 78 -3.29 10.11 4.11
CA ARG A 78 -4.35 10.82 4.86
C ARG A 78 -3.79 11.97 5.69
N ARG A 79 -2.68 11.77 6.41
CA ARG A 79 -2.02 12.81 7.20
C ARG A 79 -1.52 13.96 6.33
N ARG A 80 -0.87 13.64 5.19
CA ARG A 80 -0.40 14.64 4.21
C ARG A 80 -1.56 15.45 3.64
N ALA A 81 -2.67 14.81 3.27
CA ALA A 81 -3.86 15.48 2.76
C ALA A 81 -4.50 16.41 3.82
N ALA A 82 -4.59 15.95 5.07
CA ALA A 82 -5.10 16.76 6.18
C ALA A 82 -4.25 18.01 6.44
N ARG A 83 -2.91 17.87 6.42
CA ARG A 83 -1.97 19.00 6.54
C ARG A 83 -2.18 20.02 5.43
N ARG A 84 -2.21 19.58 4.16
CA ARG A 84 -2.45 20.46 3.00
C ARG A 84 -3.79 21.21 3.11
N LYS A 85 -4.85 20.57 3.62
CA LYS A 85 -6.15 21.21 3.84
C LYS A 85 -6.06 22.33 4.87
N ARG A 86 -5.35 22.10 6.00
CA ARG A 86 -5.13 23.11 7.05
C ARG A 86 -4.32 24.31 6.53
N GLU A 87 -3.23 24.04 5.81
CA GLU A 87 -2.38 25.08 5.20
C GLU A 87 -3.17 25.93 4.19
N ARG A 88 -3.99 25.30 3.33
CA ARG A 88 -4.83 26.02 2.37
C ARG A 88 -5.89 26.90 3.05
N SER A 89 -6.50 26.43 4.13
CA SER A 89 -7.42 27.25 4.93
C SER A 89 -6.71 28.46 5.55
N ALA A 90 -5.55 28.25 6.17
CA ALA A 90 -4.78 29.35 6.76
C ALA A 90 -4.39 30.43 5.74
N THR A 91 -4.04 30.05 4.50
CA THR A 91 -3.74 31.03 3.43
C THR A 91 -4.97 31.75 2.88
N LYS A 92 -6.18 31.19 3.03
CA LYS A 92 -7.42 31.86 2.61
C LYS A 92 -7.82 32.96 3.58
N ASP A 93 -7.65 32.73 4.87
CA ASP A 93 -7.89 33.74 5.92
C ASP A 93 -6.86 34.89 5.83
N ALA A 94 -5.61 34.61 5.44
CA ALA A 94 -4.59 35.63 5.20
C ALA A 94 -4.73 36.38 3.86
N GLY A 95 -5.54 35.88 2.92
CA GLY A 95 -5.79 36.49 1.61
C GLY A 95 -6.95 37.49 1.61
N VAL A 96 -7.83 37.44 2.61
CA VAL A 96 -8.89 38.44 2.85
C VAL A 96 -8.29 39.59 3.67
N THR A 97 -7.29 40.28 3.14
CA THR A 97 -6.83 41.56 3.74
C THR A 97 -6.17 42.49 2.72
N LYS A 98 -6.45 42.30 1.43
CA LYS A 98 -6.02 43.23 0.39
C LYS A 98 -7.04 43.38 -0.74
N LEU A 99 -8.23 43.90 -0.40
CA LEU A 99 -9.08 44.56 -1.39
C LEU A 99 -9.98 45.64 -0.77
N GLU A 100 -9.47 46.44 0.16
CA GLU A 100 -10.12 47.70 0.54
C GLU A 100 -9.08 48.82 0.54
N SER A 101 -8.78 49.33 -0.65
CA SER A 101 -8.06 50.59 -0.85
C SER A 101 -8.46 51.17 -2.21
N PHE A 102 -9.73 51.54 -2.34
CA PHE A 102 -10.15 52.54 -3.34
C PHE A 102 -10.99 53.60 -2.64
N GLY A 103 -10.29 54.68 -2.30
CA GLY A 103 -10.74 56.08 -2.27
C GLY A 103 -12.14 56.42 -1.76
N SER A 104 -12.19 56.96 -0.55
CA SER A 104 -13.20 57.96 -0.18
C SER A 104 -12.78 59.37 -0.63
N GLN A 105 -13.78 60.25 -0.79
CA GLN A 105 -13.77 61.71 -1.03
C GLN A 105 -13.72 62.15 -2.50
N SER A 106 -14.54 63.10 -2.99
CA SER A 106 -15.38 64.15 -2.38
C SER A 106 -16.37 64.65 -3.47
N GLY A 107 -17.62 65.03 -3.19
CA GLY A 107 -17.99 66.37 -2.70
C GLY A 107 -18.22 67.33 -3.88
N GLY A 108 -19.46 67.77 -4.10
CA GLY A 108 -19.92 68.41 -5.33
C GLY A 108 -19.74 69.93 -5.46
N ASN A 109 -20.21 70.47 -6.60
CA ASN A 109 -21.23 71.50 -6.76
C ASN A 109 -21.67 71.47 -8.23
#